data_AF-A0A3A8Q9B8-F1
#
_entry.id   AF-A0A3A8Q9B8-F1
#
_cell.length_a   1.000
_cell.length_b   1.000
_cell.length_c   1.000
_cell.angle_alpha   90.00
_cell.angle_beta   90.00
_cell.angle_gamma   90.00
#
_symmetry.space_group_name_H-M   'P 1'
#
loop_
_entity.id
_entity.type
_entity.pdbx_description
1 polymer ?
#
loop_
_entity_poly.entity_id
_entity_poly.type
_entity_poly.pdbx_seq_one_letter_code
_entity_poly.pdbx_strand_id
1 'polypeptide(L)'
;MTHCCCNYSTPSTAQTAAQRQRWENFRDGFREQWSRRFGQWPTDAQGNNWPAHHLRDLHHGGNPTDWENLIPMPSDIHGKLNGLYNQCYANNPPWTTVGIE
;
A
#
# COMPACT_ATOMS: atom_id res chain seq x y z
N MET A 1 22.48 11.40 -3.84
CA MET A 1 21.16 11.48 -3.21
C MET A 1 20.45 10.17 -3.43
N THR A 2 19.87 9.59 -2.38
CA THR A 2 18.90 8.51 -2.53
C THR A 2 17.64 9.15 -3.10
N HIS A 3 17.36 8.96 -4.39
CA HIS A 3 16.06 9.31 -4.93
C HIS A 3 15.01 8.55 -4.11
N CYS A 4 13.94 9.20 -3.64
CA CYS A 4 12.94 8.59 -2.75
C CYS A 4 12.31 7.31 -3.32
N CYS A 5 12.47 7.09 -4.63
CA CYS A 5 11.99 5.95 -5.37
C CYS A 5 13.15 5.01 -5.65
N CYS A 6 13.32 3.97 -4.84
CA CYS A 6 14.29 2.93 -5.17
C CYS A 6 13.83 2.19 -6.44
N ASN A 7 14.78 1.81 -7.28
CA ASN A 7 14.53 0.94 -8.43
C ASN A 7 14.27 -0.50 -7.94
N TYR A 8 13.03 -0.78 -7.53
CA TYR A 8 12.61 -2.12 -7.13
C TYR A 8 12.24 -2.94 -8.36
N SER A 9 12.70 -4.19 -8.42
CA SER A 9 12.26 -5.13 -9.45
C SER A 9 10.76 -5.37 -9.35
N THR A 10 10.04 -5.19 -10.45
CA THR A 10 8.60 -5.49 -10.55
C THR A 10 8.39 -7.02 -10.63
N PRO A 11 7.60 -7.64 -9.73
CA PRO A 11 7.20 -9.02 -9.86
C PRO A 11 6.38 -9.25 -11.14
N SER A 12 6.41 -10.46 -11.68
CA SER A 12 5.51 -10.86 -12.76
C SER A 12 4.04 -10.71 -12.36
N THR A 13 3.16 -10.57 -13.35
CA THR A 13 1.70 -10.51 -13.13
C THR A 13 1.18 -11.67 -12.29
N ALA A 14 1.71 -12.88 -12.50
CA ALA A 14 1.34 -14.06 -11.73
C ALA A 14 1.75 -13.95 -10.24
N GLN A 15 2.95 -13.43 -9.96
CA GLN A 15 3.41 -13.19 -8.59
C GLN A 15 2.57 -12.11 -7.90
N THR A 16 2.26 -11.02 -8.59
CA THR A 16 1.40 -9.96 -8.07
C THR A 16 -0.01 -10.47 -7.76
N ALA A 17 -0.58 -11.29 -8.65
CA ALA A 17 -1.87 -11.93 -8.41
C ALA A 17 -1.86 -12.85 -7.18
N ALA A 18 -0.80 -13.65 -7.01
CA ALA A 18 -0.64 -14.50 -5.82
C ALA A 18 -0.53 -13.67 -4.52
N GLN A 19 0.22 -12.56 -4.55
CA GLN A 19 0.33 -11.65 -3.40
C GLN A 19 -1.02 -11.01 -3.06
N ARG A 20 -1.80 -10.62 -4.07
CA ARG A 20 -3.16 -10.11 -3.87
C ARG A 20 -4.07 -11.15 -3.23
N GLN A 21 -4.04 -12.38 -3.73
CA GLN A 21 -4.84 -13.47 -3.16
C GLN A 21 -4.46 -13.74 -1.69
N ARG A 22 -3.17 -13.68 -1.35
CA ARG A 22 -2.72 -13.80 0.04
C ARG A 22 -3.30 -12.70 0.94
N TRP A 23 -3.33 -11.46 0.48
CA TRP A 23 -3.97 -10.36 1.21
C TRP A 23 -5.47 -10.61 1.39
N GLU A 24 -6.20 -10.97 0.33
CA GLU A 24 -7.64 -11.21 0.39
C GLU A 24 -8.02 -12.28 1.42
N ASN A 25 -7.21 -13.34 1.53
CA ASN A 25 -7.42 -14.41 2.51
C ASN A 25 -7.08 -14.01 3.96
N PHE A 26 -6.25 -12.97 4.15
CA PHE A 26 -5.71 -12.57 5.45
C PHE A 26 -6.42 -11.35 6.06
N ARG A 27 -6.99 -10.47 5.22
CA ARG A 27 -7.43 -9.12 5.61
C ARG A 27 -8.44 -9.09 6.76
N ASP A 28 -9.35 -10.04 6.83
CA ASP A 28 -10.40 -10.03 7.85
C ASP A 28 -9.84 -10.39 9.24
N GLY A 29 -8.98 -11.41 9.30
CA GLY A 29 -8.23 -11.75 10.53
C GLY A 29 -7.23 -10.67 10.93
N PHE A 30 -6.63 -9.96 9.97
CA PHE A 30 -5.80 -8.79 10.25
C PHE A 30 -6.60 -7.67 10.91
N ARG A 31 -7.77 -7.32 10.37
CA ARG A 31 -8.66 -6.29 10.94
C ARG A 31 -9.13 -6.66 12.34
N GLU A 32 -9.43 -7.92 12.58
CA GLU A 32 -9.77 -8.40 13.92
C GLU A 32 -8.60 -8.17 14.90
N GLN A 33 -7.38 -8.58 14.53
CA GLN A 33 -6.18 -8.35 15.35
C GLN A 33 -5.90 -6.87 15.57
N TRP A 34 -6.10 -6.04 14.54
CA TRP A 34 -5.93 -4.60 14.62
C TRP A 34 -6.88 -4.02 15.65
N SER A 35 -8.14 -4.47 15.63
CA SER A 35 -9.18 -4.00 16.54
C SER A 35 -8.82 -4.19 18.01
N ARG A 36 -8.10 -5.27 18.33
CA ARG A 36 -7.64 -5.59 19.68
C ARG A 36 -6.56 -4.64 20.17
N ARG A 37 -5.79 -3.99 19.27
CA ARG A 37 -4.67 -3.11 19.62
C ARG A 37 -5.00 -1.63 19.50
N PHE A 38 -5.76 -1.24 18.49
CA PHE A 38 -5.97 0.15 18.11
C PHE A 38 -7.44 0.58 18.09
N GLY A 39 -8.37 -0.34 18.38
CA GLY A 39 -9.79 -0.14 18.17
C GLY A 39 -10.23 -0.46 16.74
N GLN A 40 -11.54 -0.42 16.51
CA GLN A 40 -12.18 -0.91 15.29
C GLN A 40 -11.51 -0.39 14.02
N TRP A 41 -11.41 -1.27 13.01
CA TRP A 41 -10.95 -0.86 11.70
C TRP A 41 -11.89 0.24 11.16
N PRO A 42 -11.36 1.36 10.66
CA PRO A 42 -12.20 2.48 10.26
C PRO A 42 -13.05 2.13 9.02
N THR A 43 -14.25 2.69 9.00
CA THR A 43 -15.21 2.54 7.91
C THR A 43 -15.57 3.88 7.31
N ASP A 44 -16.04 3.88 6.07
CA ASP A 44 -16.67 5.06 5.47
C ASP A 44 -18.06 5.31 6.07
N ALA A 45 -18.74 6.37 5.60
CA ALA A 45 -20.08 6.75 6.05
C ALA A 45 -21.16 5.69 5.72
N GLN A 46 -20.87 4.75 4.82
CA GLN A 46 -21.75 3.64 4.44
C GLN A 46 -21.42 2.36 5.20
N GLY A 47 -20.41 2.38 6.07
CA GLY A 47 -19.96 1.21 6.85
C GLY A 47 -18.99 0.29 6.10
N ASN A 48 -18.50 0.67 4.92
CA ASN A 48 -17.49 -0.13 4.23
C ASN A 48 -16.12 0.08 4.88
N ASN A 49 -15.40 -1.01 5.10
CA ASN A 49 -14.02 -0.95 5.60
C ASN A 49 -13.15 -0.11 4.67
N TRP A 50 -12.36 0.79 5.26
CA TRP A 50 -11.31 1.47 4.51
C TRP A 50 -10.35 0.45 3.89
N PRO A 51 -9.85 0.69 2.66
CA PRO A 51 -8.75 -0.08 2.11
C PRO A 51 -7.56 -0.13 3.07
N ALA A 52 -6.86 -1.26 3.08
CA ALA A 52 -5.53 -1.32 3.67
C ALA A 52 -4.52 -0.85 2.63
N HIS A 53 -3.81 0.22 2.95
CA HIS A 53 -2.72 0.73 2.14
C HIS A 53 -1.43 -0.03 2.47
N HIS A 54 -0.77 -0.55 1.44
CA HIS A 54 0.55 -1.15 1.54
C HIS A 54 1.64 -0.07 1.39
N LEU A 55 2.35 0.25 2.46
CA LEU A 55 3.43 1.26 2.44
C LEU A 55 4.51 0.91 1.42
N ARG A 56 4.92 -0.36 1.41
CA ARG A 56 5.71 -1.02 0.38
C ARG A 56 4.75 -1.71 -0.57
N ASP A 57 4.69 -1.21 -1.80
CA ASP A 57 3.73 -1.65 -2.80
C ASP A 57 3.90 -3.11 -3.24
N LEU A 58 2.78 -3.77 -3.52
CA LEU A 58 2.73 -5.16 -3.96
C LEU A 58 3.37 -5.36 -5.34
N HIS A 59 3.20 -4.41 -6.27
CA HIS A 59 3.82 -4.47 -7.60
C HIS A 59 5.33 -4.23 -7.56
N HIS A 60 5.89 -3.96 -6.37
CA HIS A 60 7.32 -3.75 -6.17
C HIS A 60 7.87 -4.64 -5.05
N GLY A 61 7.23 -5.80 -4.83
CA GLY A 61 7.73 -6.85 -3.94
C GLY A 61 7.37 -6.68 -2.46
N GLY A 62 6.50 -5.71 -2.13
CA GLY A 62 5.97 -5.53 -0.79
C GLY A 62 5.29 -6.80 -0.25
N ASN A 63 5.47 -7.07 1.04
CA ASN A 63 4.82 -8.19 1.70
C ASN A 63 3.35 -7.82 2.00
N PRO A 64 2.36 -8.56 1.45
CA PRO A 64 0.94 -8.23 1.58
C PRO A 64 0.39 -8.34 2.98
N THR A 65 1.06 -9.08 3.87
CA THR A 65 0.56 -9.42 5.21
C THR A 65 1.51 -8.99 6.33
N ASP A 66 2.53 -8.20 6.00
CA ASP A 66 3.45 -7.65 7.00
C ASP A 66 2.73 -6.58 7.82
N TRP A 67 2.74 -6.76 9.14
CA TRP A 67 2.05 -5.90 10.09
C TRP A 67 2.55 -4.45 10.04
N GLU A 68 3.83 -4.26 9.75
CA GLU A 68 4.45 -2.94 9.63
C GLU A 68 4.31 -2.35 8.22
N ASN A 69 3.57 -3.02 7.34
CA ASN A 69 3.35 -2.59 5.97
C ASN A 69 1.92 -2.10 5.70
N LEU A 70 1.02 -2.18 6.67
CA LEU A 70 -0.41 -2.02 6.46
C LEU A 70 -0.98 -0.93 7.35
N ILE A 71 -1.66 0.04 6.73
CA ILE A 71 -2.42 1.07 7.43
C ILE A 71 -3.80 1.24 6.80
N PRO A 72 -4.86 1.53 7.57
CA PRO A 72 -6.14 1.90 7.00
C PRO A 72 -6.01 3.26 6.30
N MET A 73 -6.60 3.38 5.11
CA MET A 73 -6.58 4.64 4.35
C MET A 73 -7.96 4.91 3.74
N PRO A 74 -8.50 6.14 3.83
CA PRO A 74 -9.72 6.51 3.11
C PRO A 74 -9.60 6.18 1.62
N SER A 75 -10.70 5.74 1.01
CA SER A 75 -10.68 5.26 -0.39
C SER A 75 -10.14 6.29 -1.38
N ASP A 76 -10.50 7.56 -1.20
CA ASP A 76 -10.04 8.64 -2.09
C ASP A 76 -8.53 8.92 -1.93
N ILE A 77 -8.01 8.88 -0.70
CA ILE A 77 -6.58 9.03 -0.42
C ILE A 77 -5.81 7.80 -0.92
N HIS A 78 -6.34 6.60 -0.69
CA HIS A 78 -5.75 5.35 -1.18
C HIS A 78 -5.60 5.37 -2.71
N GLY A 79 -6.63 5.84 -3.43
CA GLY A 79 -6.58 6.03 -4.88
C GLY A 79 -5.51 7.04 -5.33
N LYS A 80 -5.42 8.19 -4.64
CA LYS A 80 -4.41 9.22 -4.93
C LYS A 80 -2.98 8.70 -4.72
N LEU A 81 -2.73 7.98 -3.62
CA LEU A 81 -1.42 7.42 -3.29
C LEU A 81 -0.95 6.41 -4.35
N ASN A 82 -1.84 5.55 -4.84
CA ASN A 82 -1.50 4.62 -5.93
C ASN A 82 -0.98 5.36 -7.17
N GLY A 83 -1.58 6.50 -7.52
CA GLY A 83 -1.10 7.35 -8.62
C GLY A 83 0.29 7.93 -8.35
N LEU A 84 0.53 8.44 -7.15
CA LEU A 84 1.83 9.00 -6.75
C LEU A 84 2.93 7.93 -6.73
N TYR A 85 2.62 6.72 -6.24
CA TYR A 85 3.53 5.58 -6.24
C TYR A 85 3.92 5.18 -7.67
N ASN A 86 2.95 5.09 -8.57
CA ASN A 86 3.22 4.78 -9.97
C ASN A 86 4.14 5.84 -10.63
N GLN A 87 3.93 7.12 -10.33
CA GLN A 87 4.83 8.18 -10.82
C GLN A 87 6.24 8.07 -10.24
N CYS A 88 6.33 7.74 -8.95
CA CYS A 88 7.58 7.49 -8.24
C CYS A 88 8.36 6.33 -8.86
N TYR A 89 7.72 5.18 -9.08
CA TYR A 89 8.36 4.01 -9.70
C TYR A 89 8.67 4.18 -11.19
N ALA A 90 7.94 5.06 -11.89
CA ALA A 90 8.28 5.45 -13.26
C ALA A 90 9.60 6.25 -13.35
N ASN A 91 10.19 6.62 -12.20
CA ASN A 91 11.46 7.33 -12.12
C ASN A 91 11.45 8.64 -12.94
N ASN A 92 10.33 9.35 -12.90
CA ASN A 92 10.12 10.63 -13.57
C ASN A 92 10.17 11.80 -12.55
N PRO A 93 10.49 13.03 -12.97
CA PRO A 93 10.30 14.22 -12.14
C PRO A 93 8.84 14.31 -11.61
N PRO A 94 8.61 14.80 -10.38
CA PRO A 94 9.57 15.40 -9.46
C PRO A 94 10.34 14.38 -8.60
N TRP A 95 10.02 13.09 -8.68
CA TRP A 95 10.53 12.05 -7.79
C TRP A 95 12.03 11.76 -7.96
N THR A 96 12.59 12.13 -9.11
CA THR A 96 14.03 12.08 -9.40
C THR A 96 14.75 13.38 -9.08
N THR A 97 14.05 14.41 -8.62
CA THR A 97 14.61 15.72 -8.33
C THR A 97 14.75 15.89 -6.82
N VAL A 98 15.84 16.50 -6.36
CA VAL A 98 15.94 16.94 -4.97
C VAL A 98 14.95 18.08 -4.76
N GLY A 99 14.16 18.02 -3.69
CA GLY A 99 13.26 19.12 -3.34
C GLY A 99 14.06 20.42 -3.20
N ILE A 100 13.55 21.49 -3.80
CA ILE A 100 13.97 22.86 -3.49
C ILE A 100 13.28 23.25 -2.18
N GLU A 101 14.05 23.82 -1.24
CA GLU A 101 13.52 24.39 0.00
C GLU A 101 12.52 25.52 -0.25
#